data_AF-A0A6M0CHB8-F1
#
_entry.id   AF-A0A6M0CHB8-F1
#
_cell.length_a   1.000
_cell.length_b   1.000
_cell.length_c   1.000
_cell.angle_alpha   90.00
_cell.angle_beta   90.00
_cell.angle_gamma   90.00
#
_symmetry.space_group_name_H-M   'P 1'
#
loop_
_entity.id
_entity.type
_entity.pdbx_description
1 polymer ?
#
loop_
_entity_poly.entity_id
_entity_poly.type
_entity_poly.pdbx_seq_one_letter_code
_entity_poly.pdbx_strand_id
1 'polypeptide(L)' 'QLKKRFGEVPENIKSQLEDLPLEDLENLNSEVIFDLNTLEDLTNWLANREVS' A
#
# COMPACT_ATOMS: atom_id res chain seq x y z
N GLN A 1 -10.71 2.15 -1.11
CA GLN A 1 -10.40 3.28 -0.20
C GLN A 1 -9.14 4.03 -0.61
N LEU A 2 -8.10 3.34 -1.09
CA LEU A 2 -6.82 3.94 -1.51
C LEU A 2 -6.96 5.11 -2.50
N LYS A 3 -7.77 4.98 -3.56
CA LYS A 3 -8.04 6.07 -4.52
C LYS A 3 -8.66 7.33 -3.88
N LYS A 4 -9.40 7.18 -2.78
CA LYS A 4 -9.97 8.32 -2.04
C LYS A 4 -8.96 8.98 -1.11
N ARG A 5 -8.01 8.21 -0.57
CA ARG A 5 -7.00 8.69 0.39
C ARG A 5 -5.78 9.29 -0.30
N PHE A 6 -5.30 8.62 -1.35
CA PHE A 6 -4.08 8.97 -2.07
C PHE A 6 -4.33 9.64 -3.43
N GLY A 7 -5.60 9.80 -3.82
CA GLY A 7 -5.96 10.33 -5.13
C GLY A 7 -5.66 9.34 -6.27
N GLU A 8 -5.00 9.81 -7.31
CA GLU A 8 -4.62 8.98 -8.45
C GLU A 8 -3.44 8.08 -8.08
N VAL A 9 -3.72 6.82 -7.77
CA VAL A 9 -2.68 5.82 -7.49
C VAL A 9 -2.04 5.40 -8.82
N PRO A 10 -0.70 5.53 -8.95
CA PRO A 10 0.00 5.15 -10.17
C PRO A 10 -0.07 3.64 -10.40
N GLU A 11 -0.01 3.23 -11.67
CA GLU A 11 -0.24 1.83 -12.06
C GLU A 11 0.80 0.86 -11.47
N ASN A 12 2.04 1.31 -11.29
CA ASN A 12 3.08 0.50 -10.65
C ASN A 12 2.70 0.05 -9.22
N ILE A 13 2.10 0.94 -8.43
CA ILE A 13 1.64 0.65 -7.07
C ILE A 13 0.41 -0.26 -7.12
N LYS A 14 -0.49 -0.06 -8.09
CA LYS A 14 -1.64 -0.96 -8.26
C LYS A 14 -1.20 -2.38 -8.56
N SER A 15 -0.28 -2.57 -9.50
CA SER A 15 0.25 -3.90 -9.81
C SER A 15 0.92 -4.53 -8.59
N GLN A 16 1.69 -3.77 -7.81
CA GLN A 16 2.27 -4.29 -6.56
C GLN A 16 1.20 -4.69 -5.55
N LEU A 17 0.15 -3.87 -5.37
CA LEU A 17 -0.98 -4.17 -4.48
C LEU A 17 -1.77 -5.40 -4.93
N GLU A 18 -1.93 -5.60 -6.23
CA GLU A 18 -2.60 -6.77 -6.80
C GLU A 18 -1.77 -8.06 -6.66
N ASP A 19 -0.45 -7.94 -6.65
CA ASP A 19 0.48 -9.06 -6.40
C ASP A 19 0.61 -9.40 -4.89
N LEU A 20 0.05 -8.56 -4.01
CA LEU A 20 0.17 -8.80 -2.57
C LEU A 20 -0.63 -10.02 -2.10
N PRO A 21 -0.06 -10.81 -1.16
CA PRO A 21 -0.80 -11.80 -0.41
C PRO A 21 -1.98 -11.18 0.33
N LEU A 22 -3.04 -11.97 0.51
CA LEU A 22 -4.22 -11.53 1.24
C LEU A 22 -3.88 -11.07 2.67
N GLU A 23 -2.99 -11.77 3.36
CA GLU A 23 -2.54 -11.43 4.73
C GLU A 23 -1.95 -10.02 4.80
N ASP A 24 -1.21 -9.62 3.78
CA ASP A 24 -0.60 -8.30 3.71
C ASP A 24 -1.57 -7.21 3.29
N LEU A 25 -2.57 -7.55 2.46
CA LEU A 25 -3.69 -6.65 2.19
C LEU A 25 -4.53 -6.42 3.45
N GLU A 26 -4.71 -7.44 4.29
CA GLU A 26 -5.38 -7.31 5.58
C GLU A 26 -4.56 -6.46 6.56
N ASN A 27 -3.23 -6.67 6.62
CA ASN A 27 -2.31 -5.86 7.41
C ASN A 27 -2.30 -4.39 6.94
N LEU A 28 -2.29 -4.17 5.63
CA LEU A 28 -2.39 -2.85 5.05
C LEU A 28 -3.69 -2.17 5.51
N ASN A 29 -4.82 -2.87 5.48
CA ASN A 29 -6.12 -2.30 5.83
C ASN A 29 -6.38 -2.15 7.34
N SER A 30 -5.58 -2.76 8.22
CA SER A 30 -5.82 -2.74 9.67
C SER A 30 -5.26 -1.50 10.35
N GLU A 31 -3.94 -1.41 10.49
CA GLU A 31 -3.25 -0.38 11.27
C GLU A 31 -2.39 0.49 10.36
N VAL A 32 -1.69 -0.16 9.41
CA VAL A 32 -0.77 0.51 8.50
C VAL A 32 -1.46 1.62 7.72
N ILE A 33 -2.68 1.39 7.19
CA ILE A 33 -3.41 2.40 6.42
C ILE A 33 -3.61 3.70 7.20
N PHE A 34 -3.64 3.67 8.54
CA PHE A 34 -3.78 4.87 9.35
C PHE A 34 -2.50 5.70 9.39
N ASP A 35 -1.32 5.07 9.38
CA ASP A 35 -0.01 5.72 9.30
C ASP A 35 0.33 6.22 7.88
N LEU A 36 -0.26 5.62 6.84
CA LEU A 36 -0.04 6.04 5.46
C LEU A 36 -0.83 7.33 5.15
N ASN A 37 -0.12 8.45 4.99
CA ASN A 37 -0.70 9.75 4.68
C ASN A 37 -0.45 10.18 3.24
N THR A 38 0.62 9.67 2.62
CA THR A 38 1.05 9.99 1.26
C THR A 38 1.26 8.73 0.41
N LEU A 39 1.31 8.91 -0.92
CA LEU A 39 1.72 7.83 -1.83
C LEU A 39 3.15 7.36 -1.56
N GLU A 40 4.02 8.26 -1.07
CA GLU A 40 5.39 7.92 -0.70
C GLU A 40 5.43 6.95 0.49
N ASP A 41 4.60 7.18 1.52
CA ASP A 41 4.46 6.25 2.64
C ASP A 41 4.02 4.86 2.16
N LEU A 42 3.02 4.80 1.27
CA LEU A 42 2.53 3.55 0.70
C LEU A 42 3.62 2.83 -0.11
N THR A 43 4.40 3.59 -0.88
CA THR A 43 5.52 3.05 -1.68
C THR A 43 6.62 2.53 -0.77
N ASN A 44 6.97 3.26 0.29
CA ASN A 44 7.97 2.85 1.27
C ASN A 44 7.52 1.60 2.03
N TRP A 45 6.24 1.48 2.38
CA TRP A 45 5.70 0.29 3.02
C TRP A 45 5.78 -0.94 2.11
N LEU A 46 5.42 -0.78 0.83
CA LEU A 46 5.57 -1.85 -0.17
C LEU A 46 7.03 -2.26 -0.33
N ALA A 47 7.94 -1.29 -0.47
CA ALA A 47 9.37 -1.55 -0.63
C ALA A 47 10.00 -2.22 0.60
N ASN A 48 9.63 -1.81 1.82
CA ASN A 48 10.13 -2.41 3.06
C ASN A 48 9.69 -3.88 3.22
N ARG A 49 8.56 -4.28 2.62
CA ARG A 49 8.09 -5.67 2.64
C ARG A 49 8.86 -6.59 1.68
N GLU A 50 9.35 -6.08 0.56
CA GLU A 50 10.18 -6.88 -0.37
C GLU A 50 11.55 -7.26 0.23
N VAL A 51 11.97 -6.62 1.32
CA VAL A 51 13.30 -6.83 1.95
C VAL A 51 13.27 -7.74 3.19
N SER A 52 12.15 -8.40 3.50
CA SER A 52 12.01 -9.26 4.70
C SER A 52 11.93 -10.75 4.37
#